data_AF-A0A8S2S937-F1
#
_entry.id   AF-A0A8S2S937-F1
#
_cell.length_a   1.000
_cell.length_b   1.000
_cell.length_c   1.000
_cell.angle_alpha   90.00
_cell.angle_beta   90.00
_cell.angle_gamma   90.00
#
_symmetry.space_group_name_H-M   'P 1'
#
loop_
_entity.id
_entity.type
_entity.pdbx_description
1 polymer ?
#
loop_
_entity_poly.entity_id
_entity_poly.type
_entity_poly.pdbx_seq_one_letter_code
_entity_poly.pdbx_strand_id
1 'polypeptide(L)'
;MKIFHLEGVLRTKLDIMRTVSGIALPVRCYIVDGKEVGSCTYPDLCALIKELSDTFTLESCAEELKPLGIDCTCPFNIPAQALFIEGTAFQVPDASQSAAKFLASGDFDVTVEAHLNNVLYGCGELHFSVQSPKPGK
;
A
#
# COMPACT_ATOMS: atom_id res chain seq x y z
N MET A 1 -17.63 6.79 20.85
CA MET A 1 -16.47 6.27 20.10
C MET A 1 -15.82 7.45 19.40
N LYS A 2 -14.52 7.69 19.59
CA LYS A 2 -13.85 8.83 18.96
C LYS A 2 -13.48 8.42 17.53
N ILE A 3 -13.80 9.25 16.56
CA ILE A 3 -13.47 9.04 15.14
C ILE A 3 -12.42 10.08 14.79
N PHE A 4 -11.36 9.65 14.11
CA PHE A 4 -10.42 10.56 13.48
C PHE A 4 -10.86 10.79 12.04
N HIS A 5 -11.10 12.05 11.72
CA HIS A 5 -11.34 12.52 10.36
C HIS A 5 -10.00 12.93 9.76
N LEU A 6 -9.53 12.16 8.78
CA LEU A 6 -8.37 12.56 7.96
C LEU A 6 -8.88 13.32 6.76
N GLU A 7 -8.93 14.64 6.92
CA GLU A 7 -9.30 15.59 5.90
C GLU A 7 -8.09 16.46 5.53
N GLY A 8 -7.80 16.54 4.24
CA GLY A 8 -6.68 17.30 3.70
C GLY A 8 -5.81 16.48 2.74
N VAL A 9 -4.67 17.05 2.37
CA VAL A 9 -3.72 16.40 1.46
C VAL A 9 -2.95 15.35 2.26
N LEU A 10 -3.19 14.08 1.94
CA LEU A 10 -2.50 12.95 2.53
C LEU A 10 -1.35 12.53 1.61
N ARG A 11 -0.17 13.10 1.84
CA ARG A 11 1.04 12.75 1.10
C ARG A 11 1.65 11.49 1.70
N THR A 12 1.88 10.47 0.87
CA THR A 12 2.46 9.19 1.30
C THR A 12 3.81 8.99 0.64
N LYS A 13 4.85 8.75 1.44
CA LYS A 13 6.19 8.39 0.95
C LYS A 13 6.43 6.91 1.22
N LEU A 14 6.86 6.18 0.20
CA LEU A 14 7.34 4.82 0.31
C LEU A 14 8.85 4.80 0.08
N ASP A 15 9.57 4.13 0.96
CA ASP A 15 10.96 3.73 0.76
C ASP A 15 11.02 2.21 0.83
N ILE A 16 11.53 1.58 -0.24
CA ILE A 16 11.55 0.13 -0.41
C ILE A 16 12.99 -0.31 -0.69
N MET A 17 13.52 -1.12 0.21
CA MET A 17 14.78 -1.84 0.04
C MET A 17 14.47 -3.30 -0.30
N ARG A 18 15.15 -3.82 -1.31
CA ARG A 18 15.06 -5.23 -1.70
C ARG A 18 16.42 -5.89 -1.53
N THR A 19 16.47 -6.96 -0.75
CA THR A 19 17.66 -7.79 -0.58
C THR A 19 17.56 -9.04 -1.44
N VAL A 20 18.57 -9.24 -2.29
CA VAL A 20 18.71 -10.44 -3.14
C VAL A 20 20.14 -10.94 -3.06
N SER A 21 20.32 -12.22 -2.75
CA SER A 21 21.65 -12.82 -2.60
C SER A 21 22.55 -12.05 -1.62
N GLY A 22 21.97 -11.52 -0.54
CA GLY A 22 22.68 -10.77 0.50
C GLY A 22 23.03 -9.31 0.16
N ILE A 23 22.62 -8.80 -1.01
CA ILE A 23 22.84 -7.41 -1.42
C ILE A 23 21.50 -6.66 -1.33
N ALA A 24 21.47 -5.62 -0.50
CA ALA A 24 20.32 -4.71 -0.37
C ALA A 24 20.41 -3.58 -1.41
N LEU A 25 19.37 -3.45 -2.24
CA LEU A 25 19.28 -2.43 -3.28
C LEU A 25 17.97 -1.65 -3.15
N PRO A 26 18.00 -0.31 -3.29
CA PRO A 26 16.77 0.47 -3.29
C PRO A 26 15.95 0.18 -4.54
N VAL A 27 14.67 -0.12 -4.34
CA VAL A 27 13.69 -0.22 -5.44
C VAL A 27 13.27 1.20 -5.79
N ARG A 28 13.82 1.75 -6.86
CA ARG A 28 13.48 3.12 -7.31
C ARG A 28 12.00 3.25 -7.66
N CYS A 29 11.52 4.48 -7.74
CA CYS A 29 10.22 4.76 -8.33
C CYS A 29 10.27 4.53 -9.85
N TYR A 30 9.39 3.66 -10.37
CA TYR A 30 9.23 3.37 -11.79
C TYR A 30 7.80 3.62 -12.23
N ILE A 31 7.62 3.93 -13.51
CA ILE A 31 6.29 3.94 -14.14
C ILE A 31 6.06 2.57 -14.79
N VAL A 32 5.04 1.85 -14.32
CA VAL A 32 4.60 0.56 -14.85
C VAL A 32 3.14 0.71 -15.24
N ASP A 33 2.82 0.46 -16.52
CA ASP A 33 1.46 0.61 -17.07
C ASP A 33 0.81 1.97 -16.76
N GLY A 34 1.62 3.03 -16.77
CA GLY A 34 1.17 4.40 -16.49
C GLY A 34 0.98 4.72 -15.00
N LYS A 35 1.39 3.84 -14.09
CA LYS A 35 1.27 4.02 -12.63
C LYS A 35 2.64 3.96 -11.94
N GLU A 36 2.77 4.71 -10.86
CA GLU A 36 3.99 4.76 -10.03
C GLU A 36 4.11 3.52 -9.13
N VAL A 37 5.23 2.80 -9.24
CA VAL A 37 5.54 1.58 -8.49
C VAL A 37 6.97 1.65 -7.93
N GLY A 38 7.15 1.38 -6.64
CA GLY A 38 8.45 1.36 -5.97
C GLY A 38 8.57 2.39 -4.85
N SER A 39 9.78 2.89 -4.59
CA SER A 39 10.02 3.97 -3.61
C SER A 39 9.57 5.32 -4.17
N CYS A 40 8.26 5.54 -4.20
CA CYS A 40 7.61 6.73 -4.76
C CYS A 40 7.07 7.65 -3.65
N THR A 41 6.90 8.94 -3.97
CA THR A 41 6.14 9.87 -3.13
C THR A 41 4.83 10.19 -3.81
N TYR A 42 3.74 9.68 -3.26
CA TYR A 42 2.39 9.96 -3.72
C TYR A 42 1.94 11.28 -3.10
N PRO A 43 1.77 12.35 -3.89
CA PRO A 43 1.54 13.70 -3.37
C PRO A 43 0.20 13.84 -2.65
N ASP A 44 -0.80 13.10 -3.10
CA ASP A 44 -2.12 13.06 -2.50
C ASP A 44 -2.78 11.69 -2.74
N LEU A 45 -2.77 10.84 -1.72
CA LEU A 45 -3.41 9.54 -1.78
C LEU A 45 -4.92 9.65 -2.02
N CYS A 46 -5.55 10.72 -1.56
CA CYS A 46 -6.97 10.94 -1.79
C CYS A 46 -7.29 11.26 -3.24
N ALA A 47 -6.41 11.99 -3.93
CA ALA A 47 -6.52 12.20 -5.37
C ALA A 47 -6.37 10.87 -6.13
N LEU A 48 -5.42 10.02 -5.73
CA LEU A 48 -5.22 8.71 -6.35
C LEU A 48 -6.44 7.79 -6.20
N ILE A 49 -7.03 7.72 -4.99
CA ILE A 49 -8.25 6.94 -4.76
C ILE A 49 -9.41 7.47 -5.60
N LYS A 50 -9.52 8.80 -5.75
CA LYS A 50 -10.53 9.43 -6.60
C LYS A 50 -10.32 9.15 -8.09
N GLU A 51 -9.10 9.13 -8.59
CA GLU A 51 -8.82 8.70 -9.97
C GLU A 51 -9.19 7.24 -10.21
N LEU A 52 -9.13 6.42 -9.17
CA LEU A 52 -9.52 5.02 -9.19
C LEU A 52 -10.99 4.82 -8.76
N SER A 53 -11.80 5.89 -8.61
CA SER A 53 -13.14 5.81 -8.01
C SER A 53 -14.13 4.94 -8.78
N ASP A 54 -13.93 4.78 -10.09
CA ASP A 54 -14.73 3.86 -10.91
C ASP A 54 -14.51 2.39 -10.46
N THR A 55 -13.40 2.13 -9.77
CA THR A 55 -13.03 0.83 -9.17
C THR A 55 -13.18 0.83 -7.64
N PHE A 56 -13.06 2.00 -6.98
CA PHE A 56 -13.14 2.18 -5.52
C PHE A 56 -14.34 3.06 -5.12
N THR A 57 -15.52 2.45 -5.09
CA THR A 57 -16.73 2.97 -4.46
C THR A 57 -16.89 2.38 -3.05
N LEU A 58 -17.79 2.93 -2.24
CA LEU A 58 -18.16 2.31 -0.95
C LEU A 58 -18.69 0.87 -1.10
N GLU A 59 -19.24 0.53 -2.26
CA GLU A 59 -19.70 -0.84 -2.55
C GLU A 59 -18.53 -1.77 -2.88
N SER A 60 -17.51 -1.28 -3.59
CA SER A 60 -16.29 -2.04 -3.91
C SER A 60 -15.20 -1.96 -2.85
N CYS A 61 -15.47 -1.26 -1.74
CA CYS A 61 -14.71 -1.36 -0.52
C CYS A 61 -14.53 -2.84 -0.16
N ALA A 62 -13.29 -3.24 0.15
CA ALA A 62 -13.01 -4.58 0.64
C ALA A 62 -13.96 -4.89 1.81
N GLU A 63 -14.71 -5.99 1.71
CA GLU A 63 -15.76 -6.37 2.67
C GLU A 63 -15.20 -6.47 4.09
N GLU A 64 -13.90 -6.76 4.22
CA GLU A 64 -13.18 -6.87 5.47
C GLU A 64 -12.97 -5.51 6.19
N LEU A 65 -13.02 -4.40 5.45
CA LEU A 65 -12.88 -3.05 6.00
C LEU A 65 -14.21 -2.44 6.45
N LYS A 66 -15.33 -2.83 5.81
CA LYS A 66 -16.68 -2.35 6.16
C LYS A 66 -17.06 -2.55 7.64
N PRO A 67 -16.89 -3.73 8.27
CA PRO A 67 -17.24 -3.93 9.68
C PRO A 67 -16.32 -3.15 10.64
N LEU A 68 -15.15 -2.74 10.17
CA LEU A 68 -14.21 -1.93 10.94
C LEU A 68 -14.55 -0.44 10.94
N GLY A 69 -15.57 -0.03 10.16
CA GLY A 69 -15.96 1.38 10.05
C GLY A 69 -14.86 2.25 9.43
N ILE A 70 -14.01 1.66 8.58
CA ILE A 70 -12.97 2.35 7.83
C ILE A 70 -13.54 2.66 6.45
N ASP A 71 -13.64 3.94 6.12
CA ASP A 71 -13.99 4.34 4.76
C ASP A 71 -12.82 4.03 3.82
N CYS A 72 -13.10 3.46 2.65
CA CYS A 72 -12.12 3.32 1.56
C CYS A 72 -12.15 4.52 0.59
N THR A 73 -12.87 5.56 0.95
CA THR A 73 -12.95 6.82 0.21
C THR A 73 -12.49 7.95 1.11
N CYS A 74 -11.89 8.98 0.52
CA CYS A 74 -11.56 10.18 1.28
C CYS A 74 -12.79 11.11 1.44
N PRO A 75 -12.89 11.85 2.57
CA PRO A 75 -11.99 11.83 3.73
C PRO A 75 -12.09 10.53 4.53
N PHE A 76 -10.96 10.03 5.05
CA PHE A 76 -10.96 8.77 5.80
C PHE A 76 -11.54 8.97 7.19
N ASN A 77 -12.53 8.15 7.52
CA ASN A 77 -13.02 7.99 8.88
C ASN A 77 -12.35 6.76 9.49
N ILE A 78 -11.49 6.98 10.48
CA ILE A 78 -10.79 5.89 11.17
C ILE A 78 -11.20 5.88 12.64
N PRO A 79 -11.68 4.75 13.18
CA PRO A 79 -11.99 4.65 14.60
C PRO A 79 -10.73 4.85 15.44
N ALA A 80 -10.83 5.58 16.54
CA ALA A 80 -9.74 5.76 17.51
C ALA A 80 -9.55 4.53 18.41
N GLN A 81 -9.51 3.34 17.83
CA GLN A 81 -9.33 2.07 18.54
C GLN A 81 -8.43 1.12 17.75
N ALA A 82 -7.93 0.08 18.40
CA ALA A 82 -7.22 -0.97 17.72
C ALA A 82 -8.14 -1.67 16.70
N LEU A 83 -7.65 -1.82 15.48
CA LEU A 83 -8.32 -2.49 14.38
C LEU A 83 -7.70 -3.87 14.23
N PHE A 84 -8.54 -4.90 14.26
CA PHE A 84 -8.11 -6.28 14.07
C PHE A 84 -8.70 -6.77 12.74
N ILE A 85 -7.81 -7.00 11.77
CA ILE A 85 -8.16 -7.58 10.47
C ILE A 85 -7.72 -9.06 10.53
N GLU A 86 -8.69 -9.97 10.64
CA GLU A 86 -8.44 -11.42 10.68
C GLU A 86 -9.09 -12.11 9.48
N GLY A 87 -8.47 -13.20 9.02
CA GLY A 87 -9.05 -14.07 7.99
C GLY A 87 -9.05 -13.51 6.56
N THR A 88 -8.44 -12.35 6.31
CA THR A 88 -8.36 -11.77 4.97
C THR A 88 -7.28 -12.47 4.14
N ALA A 89 -7.66 -12.93 2.95
CA ALA A 89 -6.75 -13.47 1.97
C ALA A 89 -6.73 -12.56 0.74
N PHE A 90 -5.57 -11.96 0.46
CA PHE A 90 -5.38 -11.15 -0.74
C PHE A 90 -4.86 -12.04 -1.87
N GLN A 91 -5.55 -12.01 -3.01
CA GLN A 91 -5.02 -12.61 -4.24
C GLN A 91 -3.94 -11.69 -4.79
N VAL A 92 -2.68 -12.08 -4.63
CA VAL A 92 -1.54 -11.34 -5.16
C VAL A 92 -1.24 -11.85 -6.57
N PRO A 93 -1.30 -11.01 -7.61
CA PRO A 93 -0.99 -11.44 -8.96
C PRO A 93 0.48 -11.84 -9.09
N ASP A 94 0.76 -12.81 -9.97
CA ASP A 94 2.13 -13.26 -10.24
C ASP A 94 2.94 -12.17 -10.95
N ALA A 95 3.80 -11.51 -10.18
CA ALA A 95 4.67 -10.44 -10.69
C ALA A 95 5.71 -10.94 -11.71
N SER A 96 6.03 -12.24 -11.75
CA SER A 96 7.10 -12.78 -12.61
C SER A 96 6.85 -12.59 -14.10
N GLN A 97 5.57 -12.47 -14.48
CA GLN A 97 5.12 -12.28 -15.86
C GLN A 97 4.79 -10.81 -16.18
N SER A 98 4.93 -9.92 -15.21
CA SER A 98 4.60 -8.50 -15.35
C SER A 98 5.84 -7.64 -15.61
N ALA A 99 5.61 -6.39 -16.00
CA ALA A 99 6.66 -5.38 -16.03
C ALA A 99 7.27 -5.10 -14.64
N ALA A 100 6.62 -5.53 -13.55
CA ALA A 100 7.08 -5.45 -12.18
C ALA A 100 7.83 -6.71 -11.68
N LYS A 101 8.42 -7.51 -12.58
CA LYS A 101 9.18 -8.75 -12.23
C LYS A 101 10.28 -8.57 -11.18
N PHE A 102 10.77 -7.34 -10.97
CA PHE A 102 11.73 -7.03 -9.91
C PHE A 102 11.15 -7.23 -8.49
N LEU A 103 9.82 -7.32 -8.35
CA LEU A 103 9.12 -7.64 -7.11
C LEU A 103 8.84 -9.14 -6.94
N ALA A 104 9.17 -9.98 -7.93
CA ALA A 104 8.75 -11.39 -7.95
C ALA A 104 9.48 -12.30 -6.94
N SER A 105 10.53 -11.82 -6.28
CA SER A 105 11.20 -12.52 -5.19
C SER A 105 12.14 -11.63 -4.39
N GLY A 106 12.54 -12.08 -3.21
CA GLY A 106 13.55 -11.43 -2.36
C GLY A 106 12.98 -11.02 -1.02
N ASP A 107 13.85 -10.47 -0.18
CA ASP A 107 13.46 -9.90 1.10
C ASP A 107 13.23 -8.40 0.92
N PHE A 108 12.17 -7.87 1.50
CA PHE A 108 11.73 -6.50 1.34
C PHE A 108 11.61 -5.83 2.71
N ASP A 109 12.25 -4.68 2.82
CA ASP A 109 12.06 -3.73 3.90
C ASP A 109 11.35 -2.52 3.32
N VAL A 110 10.15 -2.23 3.83
CA VAL A 110 9.31 -1.13 3.35
C VAL A 110 9.04 -0.18 4.51
N THR A 111 9.40 1.09 4.32
CA THR A 111 9.03 2.18 5.21
C THR A 111 7.94 3.01 4.54
N VAL A 112 6.87 3.28 5.28
CA VAL A 112 5.73 4.06 4.85
C VAL A 112 5.59 5.27 5.77
N GLU A 113 5.66 6.48 5.20
CA GLU A 113 5.35 7.71 5.93
C GLU A 113 4.10 8.36 5.34
N ALA A 114 3.12 8.65 6.21
CA ALA A 114 1.94 9.42 5.87
C ALA A 114 2.06 10.82 6.47
N HIS A 115 1.95 11.85 5.63
CA HIS A 115 2.02 13.25 6.00
C HIS A 115 0.68 13.93 5.68
N LEU A 116 -0.02 14.40 6.71
CA LEU A 116 -1.25 15.16 6.55
C LEU A 116 -0.92 16.65 6.58
N ASN A 117 -1.20 17.37 5.50
CA ASN A 117 -0.89 18.80 5.37
C ASN A 117 0.58 19.14 5.71
N ASN A 118 1.51 18.30 5.25
CA ASN A 118 2.96 18.36 5.51
C ASN A 118 3.40 18.10 6.96
N VAL A 119 2.51 17.63 7.83
CA VAL A 119 2.85 17.15 9.17
C VAL A 119 2.88 15.63 9.16
N LEU A 120 3.97 15.03 9.65
CA LEU A 120 4.05 13.58 9.81
C LEU A 120 2.91 13.10 10.70
N TYR A 121 2.01 12.33 10.13
CA TYR A 121 0.83 11.80 10.80
C TYR A 121 1.08 10.37 11.29
N GLY A 122 1.76 9.55 10.49
CA GLY A 122 2.06 8.17 10.82
C GLY A 122 3.28 7.64 10.07
N CYS A 123 3.94 6.67 10.68
CA CYS A 123 5.07 5.94 10.11
C CYS A 123 4.88 4.45 10.40
N GLY A 124 5.15 3.60 9.41
CA GLY A 124 5.09 2.16 9.54
C GLY A 124 6.25 1.49 8.82
N GLU A 125 6.70 0.36 9.36
CA GLU A 125 7.75 -0.46 8.79
C GLU A 125 7.19 -1.87 8.56
N LEU A 126 7.46 -2.42 7.37
CA LEU A 126 7.04 -3.77 6.98
C LEU A 126 8.28 -4.53 6.51
N HIS A 127 8.45 -5.73 7.06
CA HIS A 127 9.53 -6.64 6.69
C HIS A 127 8.91 -7.96 6.24
N PHE A 128 9.14 -8.34 4.99
CA PHE A 128 8.59 -9.58 4.45
C PHE A 128 9.45 -10.17 3.33
N SER A 129 9.30 -11.47 3.11
CA SER A 129 10.00 -12.20 2.05
C SER A 129 9.01 -12.72 1.01
N VAL A 130 9.31 -12.50 -0.26
CA VAL A 130 8.55 -13.07 -1.39
C VAL A 130 9.36 -14.22 -1.98
N GLN A 131 8.75 -15.40 -2.00
CA GLN A 131 9.32 -16.57 -2.65
C GLN A 131 8.80 -16.66 -4.08
N SER A 132 9.69 -16.90 -5.05
CA SER A 132 9.25 -17.20 -6.41
C SER A 132 8.34 -18.44 -6.40
N PRO A 133 7.27 -18.45 -7.22
CA PRO A 133 6.52 -19.67 -7.47
C PRO A 133 7.49 -20.77 -7.88
N LYS A 134 7.47 -21.92 -7.18
CA LYS A 134 8.27 -23.07 -7.60
C LYS A 134 7.78 -23.47 -9.00
N PRO A 135 8.67 -23.59 -10.02
CA PRO A 135 8.26 -24.18 -11.28
C PRO A 135 7.71 -25.58 -10.98
N GLY A 136 6.47 -25.82 -11.40
CA GLY A 136 5.79 -27.11 -11.20
C GLY A 136 6.65 -28.23 -11.75
N LYS A 137 6.81 -29.29 -10.94
CA LYS A 137 7.26 -30.59 -11.44
C LYS A 137 6.17 -31.24 -12.26
#